data_AF-A0A949KIJ5-F1
#
_entry.id   AF-A0A949KIJ5-F1
#
_cell.length_a   1.000
_cell.length_b   1.000
_cell.length_c   1.000
_cell.angle_alpha   90.00
_cell.angle_beta   90.00
_cell.angle_gamma   90.00
#
_symmetry.space_group_name_H-M   'P 1'
#
loop_
_entity.id
_entity.type
_entity.pdbx_description
1 polymer ?
#
loop_
_entity_poly.entity_id
_entity_poly.type
_entity_poly.pdbx_seq_one_letter_code
_entity_poly.pdbx_strand_id
1 'polypeptide(L)'
;MKPIRILVCDDSLLVRSRLKESLRQCGDHEVFEAKDGQGAVDLYKQHLPELVFLDIVMPEKDGLEALHLIKQFDAAARVVIVSSAGTQSHLRKAIEAGATDFIQKPWEQKQVESIIARVLSERDEQHV
;
A
#
# COMPACT_ATOMS: atom_id res chain seq x y z
N MET A 1 -0.35 10.61 -19.48
CA MET A 1 -1.21 10.22 -18.33
C MET A 1 -0.71 10.92 -17.09
N LYS A 2 -1.58 11.26 -16.13
CA LYS A 2 -1.12 11.81 -14.84
C LYS A 2 -0.41 10.70 -14.03
N PRO A 3 0.67 11.01 -13.30
CA PRO A 3 1.29 10.08 -12.36
C PRO A 3 0.24 9.56 -11.37
N ILE A 4 0.29 8.27 -11.03
CA ILE A 4 -0.55 7.76 -9.94
C ILE A 4 0.04 8.19 -8.60
N ARG A 5 -0.83 8.50 -7.65
CA ARG A 5 -0.43 8.80 -6.27
C ARG A 5 -0.35 7.51 -5.46
N ILE A 6 0.81 7.22 -4.88
CA ILE A 6 1.08 5.99 -4.14
C ILE A 6 1.55 6.36 -2.74
N LEU A 7 0.97 5.72 -1.71
CA LEU A 7 1.47 5.81 -0.34
C LEU A 7 2.22 4.52 0.01
N VAL A 8 3.44 4.66 0.52
CA VAL A 8 4.25 3.56 1.04
C VAL A 8 4.41 3.73 2.55
N CYS A 9 4.00 2.73 3.32
CA CYS A 9 4.08 2.74 4.77
C CYS A 9 4.83 1.51 5.30
N ASP A 10 5.91 1.77 6.01
CA ASP A 10 6.76 0.76 6.65
C ASP A 10 7.64 1.49 7.67
N ASP A 11 7.99 0.89 8.80
CA ASP A 11 8.89 1.53 9.77
C ASP A 11 10.36 1.50 9.31
N SER A 12 10.72 0.53 8.47
CA SER A 12 12.06 0.40 7.91
C SER A 12 12.30 1.31 6.70
N LEU A 13 13.23 2.26 6.86
CA LEU A 13 13.71 3.12 5.77
C LEU A 13 14.23 2.32 4.56
N LEU A 14 14.88 1.18 4.81
CA LEU A 14 15.41 0.31 3.77
C LEU A 14 14.29 -0.30 2.94
N VAL A 15 13.22 -0.76 3.60
CA VAL A 15 12.06 -1.35 2.92
C VAL A 15 11.32 -0.30 2.09
N ARG A 16 11.07 0.90 2.64
CA ARG A 16 10.48 2.01 1.88
C ARG A 16 11.33 2.39 0.67
N SER A 17 12.65 2.48 0.83
CA SER A 17 13.57 2.83 -0.26
C SER A 17 13.55 1.78 -1.37
N ARG A 18 13.60 0.49 -1.01
CA ARG A 18 13.52 -0.61 -1.98
C ARG A 18 12.19 -0.62 -2.73
N LEU A 19 11.08 -0.37 -2.04
CA LEU A 19 9.77 -0.33 -2.70
C LEU A 19 9.66 0.86 -3.65
N LYS A 20 10.18 2.03 -3.27
CA LYS A 20 10.29 3.18 -4.19
C LYS A 20 11.13 2.87 -5.43
N GLU A 21 12.24 2.16 -5.28
CA GLU A 21 13.05 1.71 -6.43
C GLU A 21 12.28 0.75 -7.33
N SER A 22 11.49 -0.16 -6.76
CA SER A 22 10.57 -1.01 -7.52
C SER A 22 9.51 -0.20 -8.24
N LEU A 23 8.91 0.80 -7.59
CA LEU A 23 7.89 1.66 -8.19
C LEU A 23 8.44 2.50 -9.34
N ARG A 24 9.66 3.05 -9.21
CA ARG A 24 10.33 3.83 -10.27
C ARG A 24 10.54 3.02 -11.55
N GLN A 25 10.76 1.72 -11.43
CA GLN A 25 10.87 0.82 -12.59
C GLN A 25 9.52 0.60 -13.30
N CYS A 26 8.41 0.86 -12.61
CA CYS A 26 7.05 0.78 -13.15
C CYS A 26 6.57 2.11 -13.77
N GLY A 27 7.42 3.13 -13.89
CA GLY A 27 7.10 4.45 -14.46
C GLY A 27 7.08 5.59 -13.44
N ASP A 28 6.61 6.76 -13.89
CA ASP A 28 6.54 7.96 -13.07
C ASP A 28 5.31 7.95 -12.15
N HIS A 29 5.59 7.94 -10.84
CA HIS A 29 4.58 7.92 -9.78
C HIS A 29 4.89 8.99 -8.74
N GLU A 30 3.84 9.57 -8.16
CA GLU A 30 3.98 10.46 -7.01
C GLU A 30 3.92 9.61 -5.74
N VAL A 31 5.04 9.48 -5.04
CA VAL A 31 5.15 8.58 -3.87
C VAL A 31 5.24 9.37 -2.57
N PHE A 32 4.33 9.07 -1.65
CA PHE A 32 4.32 9.55 -0.27
C PHE A 32 4.81 8.44 0.66
N GLU A 33 5.47 8.82 1.76
CA GLU A 33 6.05 7.87 2.70
C GLU A 33 5.53 8.10 4.12
N ALA A 34 5.02 7.05 4.75
CA ALA A 34 4.73 6.98 6.17
C ALA A 34 5.69 5.99 6.85
N LYS A 35 6.00 6.25 8.12
CA LYS A 35 6.88 5.38 8.93
C LYS A 35 6.12 4.59 10.01
N ASP A 36 4.83 4.83 10.14
CA ASP A 36 3.96 4.26 11.16
C ASP A 36 2.49 4.33 10.69
N GLY A 37 1.61 3.59 11.36
CA GLY A 37 0.22 3.48 10.96
C GLY A 37 -0.57 4.79 11.05
N GLN A 38 -0.21 5.71 11.97
CA GLN A 38 -0.91 6.98 12.10
C GLN A 38 -0.55 7.93 10.95
N GLY A 39 0.74 8.02 10.62
CA GLY A 39 1.21 8.76 9.45
C GLY A 39 0.62 8.23 8.14
N ALA A 40 0.37 6.92 8.04
CA ALA A 40 -0.33 6.36 6.87
C ALA A 40 -1.77 6.88 6.76
N VAL A 41 -2.51 6.89 7.86
CA VAL A 41 -3.90 7.40 7.89
C VAL A 41 -3.94 8.89 7.56
N ASP A 42 -3.03 9.68 8.12
CA ASP A 42 -2.99 11.13 7.91
C ASP A 42 -2.63 11.48 6.47
N LEU A 43 -1.58 10.85 5.91
CA LEU A 43 -1.18 11.05 4.51
C LEU A 43 -2.23 10.52 3.54
N TYR A 44 -2.93 9.44 3.87
CA TYR A 44 -4.05 8.95 3.05
C TYR A 44 -5.13 10.03 2.92
N LYS A 45 -5.58 10.59 4.05
CA LYS A 45 -6.61 11.63 4.06
C LYS A 45 -6.16 12.91 3.37
N GLN A 46 -4.87 13.26 3.49
CA GLN A 46 -4.31 14.46 2.90
C GLN A 46 -4.15 14.36 1.37
N HIS A 47 -3.67 13.21 0.86
CA HIS A 47 -3.27 13.07 -0.53
C HIS A 47 -4.19 12.21 -1.39
N LEU A 48 -5.12 11.46 -0.76
CA LEU A 48 -6.04 10.52 -1.42
C LEU A 48 -5.31 9.67 -2.47
N PRO A 49 -4.31 8.86 -2.05
CA PRO A 49 -3.52 8.05 -2.97
C PRO A 49 -4.41 7.00 -3.64
N GLU A 50 -4.10 6.68 -4.90
CA GLU A 50 -4.79 5.65 -5.68
C GLU A 50 -4.39 4.23 -5.26
N LEU A 51 -3.24 4.09 -4.59
CA LEU A 51 -2.69 2.83 -4.10
C LEU A 51 -1.91 3.04 -2.80
N VAL A 52 -2.10 2.14 -1.84
CA VAL A 52 -1.33 2.10 -0.60
C VAL A 52 -0.60 0.77 -0.49
N PHE A 53 0.69 0.80 -0.20
CA PHE A 53 1.45 -0.35 0.28
C PHE A 53 1.70 -0.18 1.78
N LEU A 54 1.27 -1.15 2.58
CA LEU A 54 1.22 -1.01 4.05
C LEU A 54 1.81 -2.24 4.74
N ASP A 55 2.82 -2.05 5.59
CA ASP A 55 3.25 -3.10 6.51
C ASP A 55 2.23 -3.32 7.63
N ILE A 56 2.11 -4.55 8.11
CA ILE A 56 1.33 -4.91 9.29
C ILE A 56 2.11 -4.56 10.56
N VAL A 57 3.34 -5.05 10.66
CA VAL A 57 4.08 -4.99 11.92
C VAL A 57 4.92 -3.73 11.98
N MET A 58 4.42 -2.72 12.70
CA MET A 58 5.10 -1.47 12.97
C MET A 58 5.04 -1.14 14.47
N PRO A 59 6.00 -0.39 15.01
CA PRO A 59 5.91 0.13 16.37
C PRO A 59 4.72 1.10 16.52
N GLU A 60 4.17 1.17 17.74
CA GLU A 60 3.03 2.02 18.14
C GLU A 60 1.67 1.63 17.54
N LYS A 61 1.44 1.94 16.25
CA LYS A 61 0.18 1.64 15.55
C LYS A 61 0.42 0.60 14.46
N ASP A 62 -0.19 -0.57 14.66
CA ASP A 62 -0.22 -1.71 13.73
C ASP A 62 -0.91 -1.32 12.41
N GLY A 63 -0.35 -1.79 11.29
CA GLY A 63 -0.92 -1.60 9.95
C GLY A 63 -2.34 -2.13 9.77
N LEU A 64 -2.79 -3.12 10.54
CA LEU A 64 -4.18 -3.58 10.54
C LEU A 64 -5.13 -2.50 11.06
N GLU A 65 -4.73 -1.76 12.09
CA GLU A 65 -5.52 -0.62 12.59
C GLU A 65 -5.53 0.51 11.55
N ALA A 66 -4.38 0.80 10.93
CA ALA A 66 -4.30 1.78 9.86
C ALA A 66 -5.18 1.40 8.65
N LEU A 67 -5.15 0.13 8.22
CA LEU A 67 -6.02 -0.41 7.17
C LEU A 67 -7.49 -0.20 7.53
N HIS A 68 -7.89 -0.55 8.76
CA HIS A 68 -9.26 -0.37 9.22
C HIS A 68 -9.71 1.10 9.15
N LEU A 69 -8.88 2.02 9.64
CA LEU A 69 -9.19 3.45 9.63
C LEU A 69 -9.23 4.05 8.22
N ILE A 70 -8.32 3.62 7.34
CA ILE A 70 -8.33 4.01 5.92
C ILE A 70 -9.62 3.51 5.27
N LYS A 71 -10.00 2.25 5.49
CA LYS A 71 -11.22 1.65 4.93
C LYS A 71 -12.51 2.23 5.48
N GLN A 72 -12.51 2.65 6.74
CA GLN A 72 -13.63 3.36 7.35
C GLN A 72 -13.80 4.76 6.75
N PHE A 73 -12.70 5.44 6.43
CA PHE A 73 -12.72 6.74 5.77
C PHE A 73 -13.08 6.63 4.28
N ASP A 74 -12.53 5.62 3.60
CA ASP A 74 -12.72 5.36 2.19
C ASP A 74 -12.80 3.84 1.93
N ALA A 75 -14.03 3.34 1.77
CA ALA A 75 -14.28 1.91 1.52
C ALA A 75 -13.65 1.42 0.20
N ALA A 76 -13.44 2.32 -0.77
CA ALA A 76 -12.87 2.02 -2.08
C ALA A 76 -11.32 2.08 -2.08
N ALA A 77 -10.70 2.44 -0.96
CA ALA A 77 -9.25 2.51 -0.83
C ALA A 77 -8.56 1.23 -1.30
N ARG A 78 -7.57 1.33 -2.20
CA ARG A 78 -6.78 0.17 -2.61
C ARG A 78 -5.57 0.02 -1.71
N VAL A 79 -5.63 -0.94 -0.79
CA VAL A 79 -4.56 -1.17 0.20
C VAL A 79 -3.98 -2.55 0.00
N VAL A 80 -2.72 -2.60 -0.41
CA VAL A 80 -1.92 -3.81 -0.52
C VAL A 80 -1.08 -3.94 0.73
N ILE A 81 -1.20 -5.07 1.41
CA ILE A 81 -0.33 -5.36 2.54
C ILE A 81 1.03 -5.83 2.04
N VAL A 82 2.12 -5.31 2.61
CA VAL A 82 3.49 -5.76 2.33
C VAL A 82 4.17 -6.08 3.65
N SER A 83 4.33 -7.36 4.00
CA SER A 83 4.87 -7.72 5.33
C SER A 83 5.79 -8.95 5.35
N SER A 84 6.76 -8.95 6.27
CA SER A 84 7.59 -10.13 6.61
C SER A 84 6.85 -11.08 7.55
N ALA A 85 5.95 -10.55 8.38
CA ALA A 85 5.30 -11.27 9.48
C ALA A 85 3.88 -11.73 9.08
N GLY A 86 3.80 -12.48 7.99
CA GLY A 86 2.57 -13.10 7.53
C GLY A 86 2.26 -14.39 8.30
N THR A 87 1.79 -14.29 9.54
CA THR A 87 1.09 -15.45 10.12
C THR A 87 -0.25 -15.61 9.41
N GLN A 88 -0.76 -16.83 9.32
CA GLN A 88 -2.10 -17.10 8.76
C GLN A 88 -3.19 -16.22 9.43
N SER A 89 -3.02 -15.92 10.73
CA SER A 89 -3.89 -15.02 11.48
C SER A 89 -3.83 -13.57 10.99
N HIS A 90 -2.62 -13.03 10.76
CA HIS A 90 -2.47 -11.65 10.27
C HIS A 90 -3.06 -11.48 8.86
N LEU A 91 -2.78 -12.43 7.97
CA LEU A 91 -3.33 -12.40 6.61
C LEU A 91 -4.86 -12.44 6.64
N ARG A 92 -5.43 -13.33 7.45
CA ARG A 92 -6.88 -13.43 7.62
C ARG A 92 -7.49 -12.11 8.10
N LYS A 93 -6.90 -11.48 9.13
CA LYS A 93 -7.38 -10.17 9.63
C LYS A 93 -7.28 -9.07 8.58
N ALA A 94 -6.21 -9.04 7.78
CA ALA A 94 -6.07 -8.07 6.70
C ALA A 94 -7.16 -8.24 5.63
N ILE A 95 -7.46 -9.48 5.25
CA ILE A 95 -8.55 -9.79 4.31
C ILE A 95 -9.90 -9.36 4.89
N GLU A 96 -10.19 -9.71 6.15
CA GLU A 96 -11.41 -9.33 6.84
C GLU A 96 -11.56 -7.80 6.98
N ALA A 97 -10.45 -7.07 7.09
CA ALA A 97 -10.41 -5.61 7.11
C ALA A 97 -10.47 -4.96 5.71
N GLY A 98 -10.51 -5.75 4.63
CA GLY A 98 -10.72 -5.27 3.26
C GLY A 98 -9.44 -4.94 2.49
N ALA A 99 -8.29 -5.52 2.85
CA ALA A 99 -7.08 -5.44 2.03
C ALA A 99 -7.34 -5.93 0.60
N THR A 100 -6.81 -5.22 -0.38
CA THR A 100 -6.96 -5.52 -1.80
C THR A 100 -6.05 -6.66 -2.23
N ASP A 101 -4.85 -6.73 -1.68
CA ASP A 101 -3.86 -7.76 -2.01
C ASP A 101 -2.80 -7.89 -0.91
N PHE A 102 -1.92 -8.88 -1.05
CA PHE A 102 -0.83 -9.14 -0.13
C PHE A 102 0.47 -9.51 -0.87
N ILE A 103 1.58 -8.90 -0.44
CA ILE A 103 2.93 -9.25 -0.84
C ILE A 103 3.73 -9.65 0.41
N GLN A 104 4.38 -10.82 0.34
CA GLN A 104 5.35 -11.22 1.35
C GLN A 104 6.72 -10.59 1.08
N LYS A 105 7.41 -10.15 2.13
CA LYS A 105 8.83 -9.74 2.05
C LYS A 105 9.75 -10.95 2.17
N PRO A 106 10.86 -11.03 1.41
CA PRO A 106 11.23 -10.14 0.29
C PRO A 106 10.37 -10.41 -0.94
N TRP A 107 10.12 -9.37 -1.73
CA TRP A 107 9.34 -9.45 -2.96
C TRP A 107 10.19 -9.43 -4.22
N GLU A 108 9.61 -9.97 -5.29
CA GLU A 108 10.12 -9.86 -6.65
C GLU A 108 9.53 -8.61 -7.33
N GLN A 109 10.32 -8.00 -8.23
CA GLN A 109 9.90 -6.82 -8.99
C GLN A 109 8.57 -7.05 -9.74
N LYS A 110 8.37 -8.25 -10.30
CA LYS A 110 7.15 -8.63 -11.02
C LYS A 110 5.88 -8.53 -10.17
N GLN A 111 5.97 -8.73 -8.85
CA GLN A 111 4.81 -8.63 -7.96
C GLN A 111 4.34 -7.17 -7.87
N VAL A 112 5.28 -6.22 -7.78
CA VAL A 112 4.98 -4.78 -7.77
C VAL A 112 4.44 -4.34 -9.13
N GLU A 113 5.08 -4.78 -10.23
CA GLU A 113 4.62 -4.49 -11.59
C GLU A 113 3.18 -4.93 -11.84
N SER A 114 2.83 -6.15 -11.39
CA SER A 114 1.49 -6.71 -11.55
C SER A 114 0.41 -5.87 -10.86
N ILE A 115 0.72 -5.36 -9.65
CA ILE A 115 -0.21 -4.49 -8.91
C ILE A 115 -0.38 -3.16 -9.61
N ILE A 116 0.72 -2.53 -10.05
CA ILE A 116 0.68 -1.23 -10.74
C ILE A 116 -0.08 -1.36 -12.06
N ALA A 117 0.16 -2.43 -12.84
CA ALA A 117 -0.54 -2.69 -14.08
C ALA A 117 -2.06 -2.83 -13.86
N ARG A 118 -2.48 -3.54 -12.81
CA ARG A 118 -3.91 -3.65 -12.46
C ARG A 118 -4.52 -2.30 -12.11
N VAL A 119 -3.85 -1.49 -11.28
CA VAL A 119 -4.33 -0.14 -10.91
C VAL A 119 -4.46 0.77 -12.13
N LEU A 120 -3.50 0.71 -13.06
CA LEU A 120 -3.55 1.50 -14.29
C LEU A 120 -4.69 1.04 -15.21
N SER A 121 -4.90 -0.27 -15.38
CA SER A 121 -6.00 -0.82 -16.19
C SER A 121 -7.37 -0.39 -15.65
N GLU A 122 -7.58 -0.52 -14.33
CA GLU A 122 -8.83 -0.11 -13.68
C GLU A 122 -9.08 1.41 -13.79
N ARG A 123 -8.01 2.21 -13.82
CA ARG A 123 -8.11 3.66 -13.99
C ARG A 123 -8.57 4.02 -15.40
N ASP A 124 -8.08 3.31 -16.41
CA ASP A 124 -8.43 3.57 -17.81
C ASP A 124 -9.89 3.19 -18.08
N GLU A 125 -10.39 2.10 -17.48
CA GLU A 125 -11.80 1.68 -17.58
C GLU A 125 -12.78 2.68 -16.95
N GLN A 126 -12.36 3.41 -15.90
CA GLN A 126 -13.19 4.42 -15.23
C GLN A 126 -13.24 5.77 -15.97
N HIS A 127 -12.44 5.94 -17.04
CA HIS A 127 -12.42 7.15 -17.87
C HIS A 127 -12.93 6.90 -19.30
N VAL A 128 -13.60 5.77 -19.55
CA VAL A 128 -14.36 5.48 -20.78
C VAL A 128 -15.81 5.91 -20.63
#